data_AF-A0A7S2F6N2-F1
#
_entry.id   AF-A0A7S2F6N2-F1
#
_cell.length_a   1.000
_cell.length_b   1.000
_cell.length_c   1.000
_cell.angle_alpha   90.00
_cell.angle_beta   90.00
_cell.angle_gamma   90.00
#
_symmetry.space_group_name_H-M   'P 1'
#
loop_
_entity.id
_entity.type
_entity.pdbx_description
1 polymer ?
#
loop_
_entity_poly.entity_id
_entity_poly.type
_entity_poly.pdbx_seq_one_letter_code
_entity_poly.pdbx_strand_id
1 'polypeptide(L)'
;ADSLRLYEMFMGPLRDTKVWSTSGVEGVHRFLARAWRLMEGDEAFGDVEPTEEQLRSLHICIKKVTEMTEGMAYNTAISAMMEFVNDATKWEQPRPKSVLHTFSLLLSPYAPHIAEEM
;
A
#
# COMPACT_ATOMS: atom_id res chain seq x y z
N ALA A 1 4.98 -13.27 -6.97
CA ALA A 1 5.03 -13.74 -5.57
C ALA A 1 4.18 -12.85 -4.65
N ASP A 2 4.34 -11.53 -4.71
CA ASP A 2 3.67 -10.59 -3.81
C ASP A 2 2.14 -10.57 -3.90
N SER A 3 1.57 -10.63 -5.10
CA SER A 3 0.11 -10.65 -5.27
C SER A 3 -0.56 -11.83 -4.57
N LEU A 4 0.13 -12.98 -4.51
CA LEU A 4 -0.37 -14.17 -3.81
C LEU A 4 -0.35 -13.97 -2.29
N ARG A 5 0.78 -13.49 -1.75
CA ARG A 5 0.95 -13.21 -0.31
C ARG A 5 -0.08 -12.20 0.20
N LEU A 6 -0.22 -11.08 -0.50
CA LEU A 6 -1.22 -10.06 -0.17
C LEU A 6 -2.63 -10.63 -0.24
N TYR A 7 -2.94 -11.42 -1.27
CA TYR A 7 -4.26 -12.02 -1.41
C TYR A 7 -4.60 -12.93 -0.23
N GLU A 8 -3.69 -13.82 0.17
CA GLU A 8 -3.88 -14.69 1.33
C GLU A 8 -4.14 -13.92 2.63
N MET A 9 -3.38 -12.84 2.84
CA MET A 9 -3.56 -11.95 3.99
C MET A 9 -4.84 -11.10 3.90
N PHE A 10 -5.31 -10.79 2.69
CA PHE A 10 -6.48 -9.95 2.43
C PHE A 10 -7.82 -10.70 2.46
N MET A 11 -7.82 -12.00 2.17
CA MET A 11 -9.02 -12.86 2.06
C MET A 11 -9.95 -12.90 3.29
N GLY A 12 -9.56 -12.29 4.41
CA GLY A 12 -10.37 -12.19 5.62
C GLY A 12 -9.52 -12.29 6.87
N PRO A 13 -10.14 -12.15 8.07
CA PRO A 13 -9.46 -12.30 9.34
C PRO A 13 -8.64 -13.59 9.38
N LEU A 14 -7.45 -13.54 9.99
CA LEU A 14 -6.53 -14.67 10.02
C LEU A 14 -7.17 -15.94 10.63
N ARG A 15 -8.16 -15.78 11.51
CA ARG A 15 -8.79 -16.85 12.29
C ARG A 15 -9.94 -17.55 11.57
N ASP A 16 -10.39 -17.01 10.44
CA ASP A 16 -11.58 -17.51 9.75
C ASP A 16 -11.21 -18.46 8.62
N THR A 17 -12.10 -19.42 8.33
CA THR A 17 -11.97 -20.30 7.17
C THR A 17 -12.22 -19.51 5.89
N LYS A 18 -11.26 -19.53 4.96
CA LYS A 18 -11.31 -18.73 3.74
C LYS A 18 -11.74 -19.60 2.55
N VAL A 19 -12.69 -19.11 1.76
CA VAL A 19 -13.03 -19.72 0.46
C VAL A 19 -12.21 -19.03 -0.62
N TRP A 20 -11.42 -19.80 -1.36
CA TRP A 20 -10.62 -19.27 -2.45
C TRP A 20 -11.50 -18.64 -3.53
N SER A 21 -11.14 -17.44 -3.96
CA SER A 21 -11.87 -16.67 -4.99
C SER A 21 -10.89 -15.95 -5.92
N THR A 22 -10.84 -16.36 -7.18
CA THR A 22 -9.97 -15.78 -8.20
C THR A 22 -10.21 -14.29 -8.43
N SER A 23 -11.44 -13.80 -8.23
CA SER A 23 -11.77 -12.38 -8.38
C SER A 23 -11.12 -11.48 -7.33
N GLY A 24 -10.87 -11.99 -6.12
CA GLY A 24 -10.17 -11.24 -5.08
C GLY A 24 -8.67 -11.10 -5.37
N VAL A 25 -8.07 -12.06 -6.07
CA VAL A 25 -6.65 -12.01 -6.49
C VAL A 25 -6.44 -10.84 -7.46
N GLU A 26 -7.37 -10.63 -8.39
CA GLU A 26 -7.30 -9.50 -9.33
C GLU A 26 -7.35 -8.14 -8.62
N GLY A 27 -8.12 -8.03 -7.54
CA GLY A 27 -8.22 -6.80 -6.75
C GLY A 27 -6.88 -6.40 -6.14
N VAL A 28 -6.17 -7.36 -5.55
CA VAL A 28 -4.83 -7.16 -5.01
C VAL A 28 -3.82 -6.83 -6.12
N HIS A 29 -3.87 -7.53 -7.25
CA HIS A 29 -3.00 -7.24 -8.38
C HIS A 29 -3.19 -5.81 -8.90
N ARG A 30 -4.45 -5.34 -9.03
CA ARG A 30 -4.75 -3.95 -9.42
C ARG A 30 -4.29 -2.93 -8.39
N PHE A 31 -4.30 -3.27 -7.10
CA PHE A 31 -3.73 -2.42 -6.06
C PHE A 31 -2.21 -2.29 -6.23
N LEU A 32 -1.49 -3.40 -6.35
CA LEU A 32 -0.03 -3.41 -6.53
C LEU A 32 0.39 -2.64 -7.79
N ALA A 33 -0.31 -2.85 -8.91
CA ALA A 33 -0.05 -2.10 -10.14
C ALA A 33 -0.28 -0.58 -9.98
N ARG A 34 -1.21 -0.16 -9.11
CA ARG A 34 -1.44 1.26 -8.82
C ARG A 34 -0.38 1.83 -7.87
N ALA A 35 0.05 1.05 -6.88
CA ALA A 35 1.14 1.44 -5.99
C ALA A 35 2.44 1.67 -6.79
N TRP A 36 2.77 0.74 -7.69
CA TRP A 36 3.90 0.86 -8.60
C TRP A 36 3.87 2.15 -9.44
N ARG A 37 2.72 2.46 -10.04
CA ARG A 37 2.52 3.66 -10.87
C ARG A 37 2.74 4.98 -10.14
N LEU A 38 2.79 5.00 -8.81
CA LEU A 38 3.16 6.21 -8.06
C LEU A 38 4.63 6.60 -8.27
N MET A 39 5.49 5.61 -8.56
CA MET A 39 6.94 5.76 -8.74
C MET A 39 7.42 5.35 -10.14
N GLU A 40 6.50 5.03 -11.05
CA GLU A 40 6.83 4.65 -12.43
C GLU A 40 7.09 5.91 -13.28
N GLY A 41 8.35 6.13 -13.63
CA GLY A 41 8.81 7.21 -14.52
C GLY A 41 9.51 8.36 -13.80
N ASP A 42 10.45 9.02 -14.49
CA ASP A 42 11.37 10.01 -13.91
C ASP A 42 10.69 11.26 -13.34
N GLU A 43 9.50 11.62 -13.83
CA GLU A 43 8.74 12.79 -13.37
C GLU A 43 7.66 12.43 -12.32
N ALA A 44 7.41 11.13 -12.07
CA ALA A 44 6.31 10.70 -11.21
C ALA A 44 6.53 11.06 -9.73
N PHE A 45 7.79 11.10 -9.30
CA PHE A 45 8.20 11.39 -7.94
C PHE A 45 9.55 12.10 -7.92
N GLY A 46 9.85 12.81 -6.83
CA GLY A 46 11.10 13.56 -6.72
C GLY A 46 11.33 14.15 -5.33
N ASP A 47 12.45 14.83 -5.17
CA ASP A 47 12.84 15.51 -3.94
C ASP A 47 12.09 16.85 -3.78
N VAL A 48 10.79 16.75 -3.53
CA VAL A 48 9.91 17.88 -3.23
C VAL A 48 9.37 17.80 -1.81
N GLU A 49 9.13 18.96 -1.19
CA GLU A 49 8.60 19.03 0.17
C GLU A 49 7.13 18.60 0.19
N PRO A 50 6.74 17.63 1.03
CA PRO A 50 5.36 17.21 1.13
C PRO A 50 4.48 18.29 1.77
N THR A 51 3.25 18.40 1.29
CA THR A 51 2.25 19.28 1.91
C THR A 51 1.77 18.69 3.25
N GLU A 52 1.18 19.54 4.10
CA GLU A 52 0.60 19.08 5.36
C GLU A 52 -0.50 18.01 5.15
N GLU A 53 -1.26 18.12 4.07
CA GLU A 53 -2.29 17.15 3.70
C GLU A 53 -1.69 15.79 3.32
N GLN A 54 -0.60 15.79 2.54
CA GLN A 54 0.12 14.57 2.16
C GLN A 54 0.74 13.88 3.38
N LEU A 55 1.36 14.65 4.27
CA LEU A 55 1.90 14.15 5.54
C LEU A 55 0.81 13.59 6.45
N ARG A 56 -0.34 14.26 6.53
CA ARG A 56 -1.49 13.79 7.31
C ARG A 56 -2.01 12.47 6.76
N SER A 57 -2.18 12.35 5.44
CA SER A 57 -2.60 11.13 4.76
C SER A 57 -1.64 9.97 5.06
N LEU A 58 -0.33 10.22 4.97
CA LEU A 58 0.71 9.25 5.33
C LEU A 58 0.63 8.83 6.80
N HIS A 59 0.56 9.78 7.75
CA HIS A 59 0.52 9.46 9.18
C HIS A 59 -0.72 8.67 9.59
N ILE A 60 -1.88 8.95 8.97
CA ILE A 60 -3.09 8.15 9.17
C ILE A 60 -2.85 6.72 8.69
N CYS A 61 -2.22 6.55 7.52
CA CYS A 61 -1.86 5.24 6.99
C CYS A 61 -0.90 4.49 7.94
N ILE A 62 0.21 5.13 8.36
CA ILE A 62 1.20 4.55 9.28
C ILE A 62 0.51 4.05 10.55
N LYS A 63 -0.29 4.90 11.20
CA LYS A 63 -0.98 4.55 12.45
C LYS A 63 -1.88 3.33 12.25
N LYS A 64 -2.76 3.37 11.24
CA LYS A 64 -3.74 2.31 10.98
C LYS A 64 -3.06 0.99 10.61
N VAL A 65 -2.04 1.03 9.73
CA VAL A 65 -1.29 -0.16 9.34
C VAL A 65 -0.58 -0.77 10.55
N THR A 66 0.05 0.04 11.40
CA THR A 66 0.76 -0.43 12.60
C THR A 66 -0.20 -1.14 13.55
N GLU A 67 -1.27 -0.45 13.97
CA GLU A 67 -2.26 -1.00 14.92
C GLU A 67 -2.92 -2.29 14.39
N MET A 68 -3.28 -2.31 13.10
CA MET A 68 -3.91 -3.49 12.51
C MET A 68 -2.95 -4.65 12.33
N THR A 69 -1.67 -4.40 12.05
CA THR A 69 -0.65 -5.44 11.93
C THR A 69 -0.38 -6.09 13.28
N GLU A 70 -0.22 -5.29 14.34
CA GLU A 70 -0.06 -5.79 15.70
C GLU A 70 -1.27 -6.61 16.15
N GLY A 71 -2.48 -6.19 15.76
CA GLY A 71 -3.72 -6.91 16.00
C GLY A 71 -3.96 -8.13 15.09
N MET A 72 -3.03 -8.47 14.20
CA MET A 72 -3.18 -9.53 13.18
C MET A 72 -4.37 -9.34 12.23
N ALA A 73 -4.87 -8.12 12.08
CA ALA A 73 -5.95 -7.72 11.19
C ALA A 73 -5.40 -7.26 9.83
N TYR A 74 -4.65 -8.14 9.17
CA TYR A 74 -3.90 -7.81 7.94
C TYR A 74 -4.78 -7.32 6.79
N ASN A 75 -5.99 -7.86 6.63
CA ASN A 75 -6.94 -7.39 5.63
C ASN A 75 -7.29 -5.92 5.81
N THR A 76 -7.49 -5.47 7.04
CA THR A 76 -7.77 -4.06 7.37
C THR A 76 -6.54 -3.17 7.16
N ALA A 77 -5.35 -3.68 7.48
CA ALA A 77 -4.08 -2.98 7.18
C ALA A 77 -3.89 -2.77 5.67
N ILE A 78 -4.16 -3.80 4.86
CA ILE A 78 -4.10 -3.73 3.41
C ILE A 78 -5.14 -2.75 2.86
N SER A 79 -6.37 -2.74 3.39
CA SER A 79 -7.37 -1.73 3.02
C SER A 79 -6.91 -0.30 3.32
N ALA A 80 -6.22 -0.07 4.44
CA ALA A 80 -5.65 1.24 4.76
C ALA A 80 -4.58 1.68 3.75
N MET A 81 -3.73 0.76 3.30
CA MET A 81 -2.75 1.03 2.23
C MET A 81 -3.44 1.30 0.88
N MET A 82 -4.53 0.59 0.56
CA MET A 82 -5.32 0.86 -0.65
C MET A 82 -5.95 2.25 -0.62
N GLU A 83 -6.48 2.68 0.53
CA GLU A 83 -7.01 4.03 0.74
C GLU A 83 -5.93 5.09 0.47
N PHE A 84 -4.74 4.91 1.07
CA PHE A 84 -3.60 5.81 0.85
C PHE A 84 -3.19 5.87 -0.63
N VAL A 85 -3.04 4.73 -1.32
CA VAL A 85 -2.67 4.72 -2.74
C VAL A 85 -3.73 5.41 -3.61
N ASN A 86 -5.01 5.24 -3.31
CA ASN A 86 -6.09 5.94 -4.02
C ASN A 86 -6.02 7.46 -3.84
N ASP A 87 -5.60 7.92 -2.66
CA ASP A 87 -5.38 9.34 -2.39
C ASP A 87 -4.14 9.87 -3.12
N ALA A 88 -2.99 9.20 -2.95
CA ALA A 88 -1.72 9.57 -3.56
C ALA A 88 -1.75 9.57 -5.10
N THR A 89 -2.61 8.76 -5.71
CA THR A 89 -2.83 8.76 -7.17
C THR A 89 -3.34 10.11 -7.68
N LYS A 90 -4.06 10.88 -6.84
CA LYS A 90 -4.64 12.18 -7.20
C LYS A 90 -3.67 13.35 -7.02
N TRP A 91 -2.55 13.13 -6.34
CA TRP A 91 -1.58 14.20 -6.11
C TRP A 91 -0.88 14.59 -7.40
N GLU A 92 -0.52 15.87 -7.49
CA GLU A 92 0.27 16.39 -8.60
C GLU A 92 1.66 15.75 -8.62
N GLN A 93 2.22 15.66 -9.82
CA GLN A 93 3.59 15.19 -10.04
C GLN A 93 4.54 16.41 -10.09
N PRO A 94 5.76 16.29 -9.54
CA PRO A 94 6.31 15.12 -8.89
C PRO A 94 5.75 14.92 -7.47
N ARG A 95 5.48 13.67 -7.10
CA ARG A 95 5.08 13.30 -5.74
C ARG A 95 6.29 13.31 -4.80
N PRO A 96 6.13 13.67 -3.51
CA PRO A 96 7.24 13.67 -2.55
C PRO A 96 7.85 12.28 -2.37
N LYS A 97 9.12 12.13 -2.75
CA LYS A 97 9.87 10.88 -2.62
C LYS A 97 9.94 10.38 -1.18
N SER A 98 10.08 11.29 -0.21
CA SER A 98 10.11 10.98 1.22
C SER A 98 8.83 10.26 1.69
N VAL A 99 7.67 10.67 1.18
CA VAL A 99 6.36 10.08 1.51
C VAL A 99 6.22 8.70 0.88
N LEU A 100 6.56 8.56 -0.41
CA LEU A 100 6.45 7.28 -1.13
C LEU A 100 7.43 6.23 -0.62
N HIS A 101 8.66 6.63 -0.27
CA HIS A 101 9.64 5.74 0.37
C HIS A 101 9.17 5.27 1.75
N THR A 102 8.53 6.15 2.54
CA THR A 102 7.96 5.73 3.83
C THR A 102 6.82 4.72 3.62
N PHE A 103 6.01 4.90 2.57
CA PHE A 103 4.98 3.94 2.20
C PHE A 103 5.53 2.59 1.75
N SER A 104 6.65 2.55 0.99
CA SER A 104 7.26 1.27 0.58
C SER A 104 7.73 0.44 1.78
N LEU A 105 8.21 1.10 2.85
CA LEU A 105 8.51 0.43 4.12
C LEU A 105 7.28 -0.21 4.79
N LEU A 106 6.11 0.44 4.72
CA LEU A 106 4.85 -0.14 5.22
C LEU A 106 4.39 -1.34 4.37
N LEU A 107 4.66 -1.30 3.08
CA LEU A 107 4.28 -2.34 2.12
C LEU A 107 5.18 -3.59 2.23
N SER A 108 6.45 -3.41 2.58
CA SER A 108 7.49 -4.45 2.61
C SER A 108 7.11 -5.76 3.34
N PRO A 109 6.46 -5.75 4.52
CA PRO A 109 6.03 -7.00 5.18
C PRO A 109 5.04 -7.84 4.35
N TYR A 110 4.27 -7.16 3.49
CA TYR A 110 3.21 -7.78 2.69
C TYR A 110 3.68 -8.16 1.29
N ALA A 111 4.43 -7.26 0.65
CA ALA A 111 4.92 -7.36 -0.71
C ALA A 111 6.39 -6.91 -0.78
N PRO A 112 7.33 -7.75 -0.34
CA PRO A 112 8.73 -7.34 -0.21
C PRO A 112 9.41 -7.07 -1.56
N HIS A 113 9.03 -7.75 -2.65
CA HIS A 113 9.74 -7.59 -3.92
C HIS A 113 9.38 -6.25 -4.57
N ILE A 114 8.09 -5.92 -4.66
CA ILE A 114 7.66 -4.62 -5.18
C ILE A 114 8.11 -3.47 -4.28
N ALA A 115 8.15 -3.67 -2.96
CA ALA A 115 8.58 -2.64 -2.03
C ALA A 115 10.07 -2.30 -2.15
N GLU A 116 10.91 -3.27 -2.51
CA GLU A 116 12.33 -3.06 -2.77
C GLU A 116 12.60 -2.38 -4.12
N GLU A 117 11.73 -2.64 -5.12
CA GLU A 117 11.81 -2.00 -6.44
C GLU A 117 11.27 -0.55 -6.44
N MET A 118 10.49 -0.18 -5.41
CA MET A 118 9.91 1.15 -5.19
C MET A 118 10.85 2.06 -4.38
#